data_AF-A0A6P1NX63-F1
#
_entry.id   AF-A0A6P1NX63-F1
#
_cell.length_a   1.000
_cell.length_b   1.000
_cell.length_c   1.000
_cell.angle_alpha   90.00
_cell.angle_beta   90.00
_cell.angle_gamma   90.00
#
_symmetry.space_group_name_H-M   'P 1'
#
loop_
_entity.id
_entity.type
_entity.pdbx_description
1 polymer ?
#
loop_
_entity_poly.entity_id
_entity_poly.type
_entity_poly.pdbx_seq_one_letter_code
_entity_poly.pdbx_strand_id
1 'polypeptide(L)'
;MNLLKRIMNIQSQLEFVEDIGGPHQLGGEIPNDFKVPSNEFKGGFQYLGYIDNQDKIFDWLPFKLHLICPIFLDFDYIFLDYENPKEPKLIYPLNTSEITTAYDELDKDSTVTYKSLRCYLKPFKGVDDDNEFEIIGLAGKPHWIQAEDYPICPKTNKKMKFVCQLMSNGHVKTMAKNFKGESDYYEGIFNEMNFWCDGALKVFFEPNSRIACYFIQST
;
A
#
# COMPACT_ATOMS: atom_id res chain seq x y z
N MET A 1 8.28 -37.29 11.28
CA MET A 1 7.86 -35.93 11.66
C MET A 1 8.57 -34.81 10.87
N ASN A 2 9.01 -35.04 9.62
CA ASN A 2 9.86 -34.08 8.89
C ASN A 2 9.69 -34.05 7.35
N LEU A 3 8.57 -34.54 6.82
CA LEU A 3 8.24 -34.40 5.38
C LEU A 3 7.16 -33.31 5.15
N LEU A 4 6.15 -33.24 6.04
CA LEU A 4 5.09 -32.23 6.01
C LEU A 4 5.60 -30.79 6.23
N LYS A 5 6.63 -30.59 7.06
CA LYS A 5 7.26 -29.26 7.24
C LYS A 5 8.04 -28.78 6.01
N ARG A 6 8.44 -29.69 5.11
CA ARG A 6 9.22 -29.34 3.92
C ARG A 6 8.35 -28.91 2.74
N ILE A 7 7.06 -29.28 2.76
CA ILE A 7 6.05 -28.81 1.79
C ILE A 7 5.44 -27.47 2.22
N MET A 8 5.51 -27.11 3.51
CA MET A 8 4.93 -25.88 4.07
C MET A 8 5.91 -24.68 4.16
N ASN A 9 7.11 -24.77 3.57
CA ASN A 9 8.14 -23.74 3.77
C ASN A 9 8.64 -23.07 2.48
N ILE A 10 7.85 -23.14 1.42
CA ILE A 10 7.89 -22.10 0.38
C ILE A 10 6.83 -21.10 0.83
N GLN A 11 7.21 -19.87 1.20
CA GLN A 11 6.24 -18.78 1.29
C GLN A 11 5.65 -18.61 -0.11
N SER A 12 4.53 -19.30 -0.36
CA SER A 12 3.80 -19.19 -1.61
C SER A 12 3.32 -17.75 -1.75
N GLN A 13 3.45 -17.19 -2.94
CA GLN A 13 2.83 -15.92 -3.24
C GLN A 13 1.31 -16.07 -3.16
N LEU A 14 0.65 -15.02 -2.73
CA LEU A 14 -0.79 -14.94 -2.58
C LEU A 14 -1.26 -13.73 -3.38
N GLU A 15 -2.44 -13.81 -3.96
CA GLU A 15 -3.08 -12.68 -4.65
C GLU A 15 -4.33 -12.23 -3.87
N PHE A 16 -4.57 -10.93 -3.88
CA PHE A 16 -5.84 -10.36 -3.43
C PHE A 16 -6.90 -10.60 -4.49
N VAL A 17 -8.06 -11.11 -4.06
CA VAL A 17 -9.21 -11.33 -4.93
C VAL A 17 -10.42 -10.67 -4.29
N GLU A 18 -11.23 -10.01 -5.12
CA GLU A 18 -12.49 -9.42 -4.69
C GLU A 18 -13.42 -10.48 -4.08
N ASP A 19 -13.90 -10.19 -2.88
CA ASP A 19 -14.91 -10.96 -2.16
C ASP A 19 -15.58 -10.04 -1.15
N ILE A 20 -16.90 -9.87 -1.28
CA ILE A 20 -17.73 -9.05 -0.38
C ILE A 20 -17.56 -9.47 1.09
N GLY A 21 -17.36 -10.77 1.35
CA GLY A 21 -17.09 -11.32 2.68
C GLY A 21 -15.62 -11.35 3.10
N GLY A 22 -14.72 -10.94 2.21
CA GLY A 22 -13.28 -10.95 2.43
C GLY A 22 -12.89 -10.05 3.60
N PRO A 23 -11.87 -10.42 4.42
CA PRO A 23 -11.52 -9.70 5.64
C PRO A 23 -10.79 -8.37 5.37
N HIS A 24 -10.11 -8.24 4.23
CA HIS A 24 -9.35 -7.06 3.86
C HIS A 24 -10.19 -6.04 3.10
N GLN A 25 -9.71 -4.80 3.04
CA GLN A 25 -10.33 -3.74 2.26
C GLN A 25 -9.27 -2.93 1.53
N LEU A 26 -9.51 -2.65 0.26
CA LEU A 26 -8.81 -1.61 -0.49
C LEU A 26 -9.78 -0.46 -0.78
N GLY A 27 -9.29 0.77 -0.69
CA GLY A 27 -10.12 1.97 -0.76
C GLY A 27 -11.14 2.10 0.38
N GLY A 28 -12.23 2.82 0.12
CA GLY A 28 -13.24 3.21 1.09
C GLY A 28 -12.92 4.52 1.81
N GLU A 29 -13.84 4.93 2.69
CA GLU A 29 -13.69 6.15 3.49
C GLU A 29 -12.70 5.95 4.65
N ILE A 30 -12.04 7.04 5.03
CA ILE A 30 -11.21 7.09 6.24
C ILE A 30 -12.13 6.88 7.46
N PRO A 31 -11.82 5.94 8.37
CA PRO A 31 -12.59 5.79 9.60
C PRO A 31 -12.58 7.09 10.42
N ASN A 32 -13.72 7.47 11.01
CA ASN A 32 -13.86 8.72 11.78
C ASN A 32 -12.88 8.85 12.96
N ASP A 33 -12.39 7.72 13.48
CA ASP A 33 -11.44 7.65 14.59
C ASP A 33 -9.99 7.44 14.14
N PHE A 34 -9.73 7.42 12.83
CA PHE A 34 -8.41 7.33 12.24
C PHE A 34 -7.90 8.72 11.83
N LYS A 35 -6.70 9.07 12.29
CA LYS A 35 -6.08 10.37 12.04
C LYS A 35 -4.87 10.21 11.13
N VAL A 36 -4.92 10.90 10.00
CA VAL A 36 -3.81 11.00 9.05
C VAL A 36 -2.76 11.98 9.60
N PRO A 37 -1.45 11.67 9.52
CA PRO A 37 -0.39 12.57 9.97
C PRO A 37 -0.35 13.87 9.14
N SER A 38 -0.11 14.99 9.83
CA SER A 38 0.20 16.27 9.17
C SER A 38 1.49 16.16 8.34
N ASN A 39 1.52 16.82 7.19
CA ASN A 39 2.61 16.77 6.22
C ASN A 39 2.44 17.93 5.21
N GLU A 40 3.47 18.16 4.39
CA GLU A 40 3.46 19.13 3.28
C GLU A 40 3.58 18.45 1.91
N PHE A 41 3.21 17.16 1.80
CA PHE A 41 3.25 16.43 0.53
C PHE A 41 2.23 17.00 -0.45
N LYS A 42 2.65 17.34 -1.67
CA LYS A 42 1.69 17.58 -2.75
C LYS A 42 0.85 16.30 -2.97
N GLY A 43 -0.45 16.44 -3.05
CA GLY A 43 -1.36 15.30 -3.09
C GLY A 43 -1.67 14.68 -1.72
N GLY A 44 -1.08 15.15 -0.62
CA GLY A 44 -1.34 14.68 0.75
C GLY A 44 -1.18 13.16 0.94
N PHE A 45 -1.57 12.66 2.12
CA PHE A 45 -1.72 11.22 2.33
C PHE A 45 -3.10 10.76 1.84
N GLN A 46 -3.12 9.72 1.01
CA GLN A 46 -4.36 9.04 0.60
C GLN A 46 -4.60 7.81 1.47
N TYR A 47 -5.87 7.53 1.76
CA TYR A 47 -6.27 6.32 2.47
C TYR A 47 -6.55 5.19 1.48
N LEU A 48 -5.90 4.06 1.71
CA LEU A 48 -5.86 2.95 0.76
C LEU A 48 -6.65 1.74 1.25
N GLY A 49 -7.26 1.80 2.43
CA GLY A 49 -8.00 0.70 3.06
C GLY A 49 -7.24 0.09 4.24
N TYR A 50 -7.38 -1.22 4.45
CA TYR A 50 -6.74 -1.92 5.56
C TYR A 50 -6.49 -3.40 5.31
N ILE A 51 -5.49 -3.92 6.01
CA ILE A 51 -5.20 -5.34 6.16
C ILE A 51 -5.64 -5.80 7.56
N ASP A 52 -6.64 -6.67 7.61
CA ASP A 52 -7.15 -7.24 8.86
C ASP A 52 -6.23 -8.35 9.39
N ASN A 53 -5.81 -8.23 10.65
CA ASN A 53 -4.95 -9.20 11.32
C ASN A 53 -5.72 -10.39 11.92
N GLN A 54 -7.05 -10.44 11.74
CA GLN A 54 -7.84 -11.65 12.02
C GLN A 54 -7.67 -12.72 10.94
N ASP A 55 -7.17 -12.36 9.75
CA ASP A 55 -6.72 -13.34 8.75
C ASP A 55 -5.45 -14.04 9.27
N LYS A 56 -5.43 -15.38 9.21
CA LYS A 56 -4.29 -16.20 9.64
C LYS A 56 -3.00 -15.89 8.89
N ILE A 57 -3.07 -15.35 7.67
CA ILE A 57 -1.89 -14.93 6.90
C ILE A 57 -1.22 -13.71 7.55
N PHE A 58 -2.00 -12.90 8.27
CA PHE A 58 -1.59 -11.63 8.86
C PHE A 58 -1.73 -11.59 10.39
N ASP A 59 -1.91 -12.73 11.06
CA ASP A 59 -2.03 -12.82 12.53
C ASP A 59 -0.77 -12.33 13.28
N TRP A 60 0.35 -12.23 12.57
CA TRP A 60 1.59 -11.65 13.03
C TRP A 60 1.58 -10.12 13.09
N LEU A 61 0.61 -9.46 12.46
CA LEU A 61 0.38 -8.04 12.64
C LEU A 61 -0.28 -7.81 14.02
N PRO A 62 0.23 -6.86 14.82
CA PRO A 62 -0.27 -6.62 16.17
C PRO A 62 -1.70 -6.04 16.21
N PHE A 63 -2.21 -5.53 15.08
CA PHE A 63 -3.53 -4.93 14.92
C PHE A 63 -3.92 -4.88 13.44
N LYS A 64 -5.18 -4.55 13.17
CA LYS A 64 -5.66 -4.17 11.84
C LYS A 64 -4.86 -2.99 11.31
N LEU A 65 -4.07 -3.21 10.26
CA LEU A 65 -3.20 -2.20 9.70
C LEU A 65 -3.98 -1.39 8.67
N HIS A 66 -4.37 -0.17 9.03
CA HIS A 66 -4.84 0.82 8.08
C HIS A 66 -3.68 1.27 7.18
N LEU A 67 -3.94 1.45 5.89
CA LEU A 67 -2.95 1.82 4.90
C LEU A 67 -3.17 3.27 4.48
N ILE A 68 -2.14 4.09 4.64
CA ILE A 68 -2.08 5.46 4.11
C ILE A 68 -0.74 5.69 3.41
N CYS A 69 -0.75 6.42 2.30
CA CYS A 69 0.47 6.75 1.56
C CYS A 69 0.25 7.98 0.65
N PRO A 70 1.24 8.87 0.46
CA PRO A 70 1.19 9.92 -0.56
C PRO A 70 1.50 9.33 -1.95
N ILE A 71 0.54 8.59 -2.52
CA ILE A 71 0.73 7.73 -3.70
C ILE A 71 1.03 8.47 -5.02
N PHE A 72 0.95 9.79 -5.02
CA PHE A 72 1.19 10.64 -6.20
C PHE A 72 2.60 11.21 -6.26
N LEU A 73 3.48 10.81 -5.36
CA LEU A 73 4.80 11.42 -5.17
C LEU A 73 5.95 10.50 -5.60
N ASP A 74 7.06 11.13 -5.99
CA ASP A 74 8.34 10.48 -6.27
C ASP A 74 9.19 10.40 -4.99
N PHE A 75 8.92 9.40 -4.14
CA PHE A 75 9.63 9.20 -2.89
C PHE A 75 10.38 7.87 -2.85
N ASP A 76 11.54 7.86 -2.20
CA ASP A 76 12.29 6.62 -1.94
C ASP A 76 11.54 5.75 -0.93
N TYR A 77 11.23 6.32 0.24
CA TYR A 77 10.57 5.61 1.34
C TYR A 77 9.66 6.53 2.14
N ILE A 78 8.51 6.01 2.57
CA ILE A 78 7.72 6.57 3.67
C ILE A 78 7.80 5.61 4.85
N PHE A 79 8.26 6.10 6.00
CA PHE A 79 8.20 5.36 7.26
C PHE A 79 7.16 5.97 8.20
N LEU A 80 6.22 5.13 8.65
CA LEU A 80 5.17 5.52 9.57
C LEU A 80 5.26 4.75 10.89
N ASP A 81 5.11 5.46 11.99
CA ASP A 81 5.03 4.92 13.34
C ASP A 81 3.59 4.64 13.73
N TYR A 82 3.21 3.37 13.81
CA TYR A 82 1.90 2.93 14.29
C TYR A 82 1.94 2.54 15.79
N GLU A 83 2.75 3.21 16.61
CA GLU A 83 2.66 3.08 18.07
C GLU A 83 1.20 3.21 18.56
N ASN A 84 0.48 4.23 18.04
CA ASN A 84 -0.97 4.29 18.04
C ASN A 84 -1.50 3.81 16.67
N PRO A 85 -2.22 2.67 16.58
CA PRO A 85 -2.68 2.12 15.32
C PRO A 85 -3.72 2.98 14.59
N LYS A 86 -4.30 3.98 15.27
CA LYS A 86 -5.31 4.91 14.71
C LYS A 86 -4.77 6.32 14.46
N GLU A 87 -3.52 6.60 14.80
CA GLU A 87 -2.90 7.91 14.63
C GLU A 87 -1.41 7.72 14.29
N PRO A 88 -1.10 7.14 13.11
CA PRO A 88 0.28 6.94 12.71
C PRO A 88 1.02 8.26 12.58
N LYS A 89 2.32 8.26 12.88
CA LYS A 89 3.18 9.43 12.76
C LYS A 89 4.20 9.25 11.63
N LEU A 90 4.40 10.28 10.82
CA LEU A 90 5.47 10.28 9.83
C LEU A 90 6.84 10.35 10.54
N ILE A 91 7.72 9.42 10.23
CA ILE A 91 9.12 9.41 10.70
C ILE A 91 10.08 9.84 9.58
N TYR A 92 9.80 9.45 8.34
CA TYR A 92 10.63 9.76 7.17
C TYR A 92 9.76 9.76 5.91
N PRO A 93 10.00 10.66 4.95
CA PRO A 93 11.03 11.70 4.93
C PRO A 93 10.77 12.83 5.94
N LEU A 94 11.82 13.51 6.36
CA LEU A 94 11.72 14.63 7.32
C LEU A 94 11.28 15.94 6.65
N ASN A 95 11.66 16.15 5.39
CA ASN A 95 11.36 17.36 4.65
C ASN A 95 10.33 17.07 3.54
N THR A 96 9.06 17.02 3.93
CA THR A 96 7.98 16.58 3.04
C THR A 96 7.70 17.53 1.89
N SER A 97 8.04 18.82 2.04
CA SER A 97 7.82 19.84 0.99
C SER A 97 8.78 19.74 -0.19
N GLU A 98 9.90 19.02 -0.04
CA GLU A 98 10.89 18.81 -1.12
C GLU A 98 10.57 17.59 -1.98
N ILE A 99 9.63 16.73 -1.56
CA ILE A 99 9.23 15.57 -2.35
C ILE A 99 8.33 16.03 -3.48
N THR A 100 8.73 15.71 -4.71
CA THR A 100 8.10 16.20 -5.93
C THR A 100 7.06 15.25 -6.51
N THR A 101 6.26 15.79 -7.43
CA THR A 101 5.31 15.06 -8.25
C THR A 101 5.29 15.65 -9.66
N ALA A 102 4.83 14.87 -10.62
CA ALA A 102 4.60 15.23 -12.01
C ALA A 102 3.18 15.79 -12.21
N TYR A 103 2.37 15.80 -11.15
CA TYR A 103 1.02 16.33 -11.15
C TYR A 103 1.02 17.72 -10.48
N ASP A 104 1.24 18.76 -11.28
CA ASP A 104 1.36 20.14 -10.82
C ASP A 104 0.04 20.70 -10.24
N GLU A 105 -1.09 20.10 -10.59
CA GLU A 105 -2.43 20.42 -10.06
C GLU A 105 -2.61 20.04 -8.58
N LEU A 106 -1.74 19.19 -8.04
CA LEU A 106 -1.87 18.71 -6.67
C LEU A 106 -1.26 19.68 -5.65
N ASP A 107 -2.01 19.94 -4.60
CA ASP A 107 -1.57 20.62 -3.39
C ASP A 107 -1.67 19.68 -2.18
N LYS A 108 -1.25 20.15 -1.00
CA LYS A 108 -1.27 19.33 0.23
C LYS A 108 -2.67 18.95 0.72
N ASP A 109 -3.70 19.66 0.28
CA ASP A 109 -5.09 19.47 0.69
C ASP A 109 -5.87 18.65 -0.36
N SER A 110 -5.18 18.16 -1.39
CA SER A 110 -5.74 17.31 -2.43
C SER A 110 -6.09 15.93 -1.88
N THR A 111 -7.31 15.48 -2.15
CA THR A 111 -7.89 14.27 -1.58
C THR A 111 -8.62 13.46 -2.63
N VAL A 112 -8.50 12.14 -2.52
CA VAL A 112 -9.24 11.15 -3.29
C VAL A 112 -9.87 10.16 -2.32
N THR A 113 -11.17 9.95 -2.45
CA THR A 113 -11.86 8.84 -1.81
C THR A 113 -12.12 7.78 -2.85
N TYR A 114 -11.71 6.55 -2.54
CA TYR A 114 -11.89 5.39 -3.43
C TYR A 114 -13.13 4.59 -3.06
N LYS A 115 -13.73 3.92 -4.04
CA LYS A 115 -14.74 2.89 -3.76
C LYS A 115 -14.12 1.77 -2.95
N SER A 116 -14.88 1.26 -1.98
CA SER A 116 -14.45 0.14 -1.16
C SER A 116 -14.47 -1.16 -1.97
N LEU A 117 -13.35 -1.86 -2.00
CA LEU A 117 -13.20 -3.21 -2.54
C LEU A 117 -12.84 -4.15 -1.38
N ARG A 118 -13.71 -5.13 -1.10
CA ARG A 118 -13.45 -6.16 -0.07
C ARG A 118 -12.68 -7.30 -0.70
N CYS A 119 -11.66 -7.82 0.00
CA CYS A 119 -10.77 -8.83 -0.57
C CYS A 119 -10.43 -9.94 0.43
N TYR A 120 -10.14 -11.13 -0.11
CA TYR A 120 -9.45 -12.22 0.58
C TYR A 120 -8.19 -12.61 -0.19
N LEU A 121 -7.35 -13.48 0.42
CA LEU A 121 -6.15 -14.00 -0.21
C LEU A 121 -6.34 -15.44 -0.68
N LYS A 122 -5.88 -15.75 -1.90
CA LYS A 122 -5.75 -17.12 -2.39
C LYS A 122 -4.32 -17.42 -2.86
N PRO A 123 -3.91 -18.71 -2.87
CA PRO A 123 -2.63 -19.12 -3.45
C PRO A 123 -2.48 -18.65 -4.90
N PHE A 124 -1.34 -18.05 -5.20
CA PHE A 124 -1.01 -17.51 -6.52
C PHE A 124 0.27 -18.15 -7.06
N LYS A 125 0.32 -18.37 -8.38
CA LYS A 125 1.44 -19.05 -9.03
C LYS A 125 2.61 -18.12 -9.36
N GLY A 126 2.36 -16.82 -9.45
CA GLY A 126 3.36 -15.85 -9.87
C GLY A 126 2.80 -14.86 -10.88
N VAL A 127 3.38 -13.66 -10.90
CA VAL A 127 3.14 -12.67 -11.95
C VAL A 127 3.81 -13.14 -13.24
N ASP A 128 3.09 -13.00 -14.35
CA ASP A 128 3.59 -13.20 -15.71
C ASP A 128 3.03 -12.11 -16.64
N ASP A 129 3.56 -12.04 -17.86
CA ASP A 129 3.19 -11.05 -18.87
C ASP A 129 1.69 -11.09 -19.24
N ASP A 130 1.01 -12.22 -19.02
CA ASP A 130 -0.41 -12.39 -19.34
C ASP A 130 -1.33 -11.87 -18.23
N ASN A 131 -0.84 -11.79 -16.98
CA ASN A 131 -1.68 -11.51 -15.81
C ASN A 131 -1.31 -10.24 -15.04
N GLU A 132 -0.21 -9.56 -15.38
CA GLU A 132 0.31 -8.44 -14.60
C GLU A 132 -0.71 -7.30 -14.39
N PHE A 133 -1.57 -7.06 -15.38
CA PHE A 133 -2.62 -6.02 -15.34
C PHE A 133 -3.91 -6.48 -14.65
N GLU A 134 -4.07 -7.77 -14.32
CA GLU A 134 -5.29 -8.32 -13.70
C GLU A 134 -5.14 -8.51 -12.18
N ILE A 135 -3.95 -8.25 -11.62
CA ILE A 135 -3.65 -8.49 -10.22
C ILE A 135 -3.94 -7.25 -9.37
N ILE A 136 -4.99 -7.32 -8.56
CA ILE A 136 -5.31 -6.28 -7.55
C ILE A 136 -4.11 -6.01 -6.62
N GLY A 137 -3.46 -7.08 -6.17
CA GLY A 137 -2.31 -7.01 -5.29
C GLY A 137 -1.79 -8.38 -4.89
N LEU A 138 -0.64 -8.39 -4.23
CA LEU A 138 0.08 -9.58 -3.81
C LEU A 138 0.39 -9.56 -2.31
N ALA A 139 0.46 -10.73 -1.71
CA ALA A 139 0.92 -10.96 -0.33
C ALA A 139 1.84 -12.19 -0.26
N GLY A 140 2.40 -12.45 0.92
CA GLY A 140 3.31 -13.59 1.17
C GLY A 140 4.72 -13.36 0.65
N LYS A 141 4.88 -13.05 -0.64
CA LYS A 141 6.16 -12.68 -1.27
C LYS A 141 5.98 -11.51 -2.26
N PRO A 142 6.83 -10.48 -2.22
CA PRO A 142 6.79 -9.39 -3.19
C PRO A 142 7.17 -9.88 -4.59
N HIS A 143 6.63 -9.20 -5.61
CA HIS A 143 7.13 -9.28 -6.98
C HIS A 143 8.00 -8.06 -7.25
N TRP A 144 9.26 -8.30 -7.62
CA TRP A 144 10.25 -7.26 -7.85
C TRP A 144 10.31 -6.92 -9.34
N ILE A 145 9.99 -5.66 -9.66
CA ILE A 145 10.12 -5.12 -11.02
C ILE A 145 11.58 -4.72 -11.28
N GLN A 146 12.24 -4.18 -10.25
CA GLN A 146 13.64 -3.76 -10.25
C GLN A 146 14.45 -4.63 -9.27
N ALA A 147 15.59 -4.13 -8.79
CA ALA A 147 16.36 -4.83 -7.76
C ALA A 147 15.52 -5.12 -6.50
N GLU A 148 15.81 -6.25 -5.85
CA GLU A 148 15.18 -6.57 -4.57
C GLU A 148 15.62 -5.56 -3.51
N ASP A 149 14.66 -4.89 -2.87
CA ASP A 149 14.95 -3.94 -1.81
C ASP A 149 14.07 -4.20 -0.59
N TYR A 150 14.62 -4.95 0.37
CA TYR A 150 13.92 -5.21 1.62
C TYR A 150 14.28 -4.14 2.65
N PRO A 151 13.31 -3.33 3.10
CA PRO A 151 13.62 -2.23 3.99
C PRO A 151 14.06 -2.72 5.37
N ILE A 152 14.96 -1.94 5.96
CA ILE A 152 15.42 -2.09 7.34
C ILE A 152 14.67 -1.07 8.21
N CYS A 153 14.10 -1.55 9.31
CA CYS A 153 13.38 -0.69 10.24
C CYS A 153 14.34 0.35 10.86
N PRO A 154 14.05 1.67 10.77
CA PRO A 154 14.95 2.71 11.27
C PRO A 154 15.08 2.71 12.80
N LYS A 155 14.08 2.17 13.53
CA LYS A 155 14.11 2.10 15.00
C LYS A 155 14.88 0.89 15.54
N THR A 156 14.79 -0.25 14.87
CA THR A 156 15.29 -1.54 15.41
C THR A 156 16.46 -2.11 14.64
N ASN A 157 16.78 -1.54 13.47
CA ASN A 157 17.78 -2.05 12.53
C ASN A 157 17.53 -3.51 12.09
N LYS A 158 16.27 -3.96 12.14
CA LYS A 158 15.85 -5.30 11.71
C LYS A 158 15.20 -5.24 10.33
N LYS A 159 15.38 -6.30 9.55
CA LYS A 159 14.65 -6.51 8.29
C LYS A 159 13.14 -6.51 8.56
N MET A 160 12.41 -5.74 7.77
CA MET A 160 10.95 -5.64 7.88
C MET A 160 10.27 -6.80 7.14
N LYS A 161 9.07 -7.18 7.58
CA LYS A 161 8.27 -8.24 6.97
C LYS A 161 7.38 -7.66 5.88
N PHE A 162 7.29 -8.34 4.74
CA PHE A 162 6.39 -7.95 3.66
C PHE A 162 4.93 -8.12 4.10
N VAL A 163 4.12 -7.08 3.88
CA VAL A 163 2.67 -7.09 4.11
C VAL A 163 1.98 -7.35 2.78
N CYS A 164 2.07 -6.40 1.87
CA CYS A 164 1.40 -6.49 0.58
C CYS A 164 2.09 -5.64 -0.48
N GLN A 165 1.77 -5.91 -1.73
CA GLN A 165 2.06 -5.09 -2.90
C GLN A 165 0.75 -4.80 -3.60
N LEU A 166 0.46 -3.54 -3.92
CA LEU A 166 -0.74 -3.12 -4.63
C LEU A 166 -0.34 -2.62 -6.01
N MET A 167 -1.14 -2.93 -7.03
CA MET A 167 -0.83 -2.64 -8.44
C MET A 167 -1.68 -1.48 -8.97
N SER A 168 -1.10 -0.68 -9.87
CA SER A 168 -1.83 0.33 -10.64
C SER A 168 -2.52 -0.33 -11.83
N ASN A 169 -3.73 -0.84 -11.62
CA ASN A 169 -4.42 -1.61 -12.67
C ASN A 169 -5.94 -1.40 -12.71
N GLY A 170 -6.41 -0.35 -12.04
CA GLY A 170 -7.78 0.10 -12.19
C GLY A 170 -8.87 -0.68 -11.49
N HIS A 171 -8.59 -1.70 -10.68
CA HIS A 171 -9.67 -2.37 -9.93
C HIS A 171 -10.31 -1.47 -8.86
N VAL A 172 -9.52 -0.60 -8.22
CA VAL A 172 -10.02 0.29 -7.16
C VAL A 172 -10.33 1.65 -7.74
N LYS A 173 -11.60 1.89 -8.09
CA LYS A 173 -12.05 3.12 -8.75
C LYS A 173 -12.24 4.29 -7.77
N THR A 174 -11.98 5.50 -8.24
CA THR A 174 -12.28 6.74 -7.52
C THR A 174 -13.79 6.90 -7.33
N MET A 175 -14.18 7.34 -6.13
CA MET A 175 -15.56 7.73 -5.79
C MET A 175 -15.71 9.25 -5.82
N ALA A 176 -14.76 9.98 -5.23
CA ALA A 176 -14.76 11.43 -5.16
C ALA A 176 -13.33 11.97 -5.07
N LYS A 177 -13.11 13.18 -5.57
CA LYS A 177 -11.87 13.94 -5.41
C LYS A 177 -12.16 15.44 -5.41
N ASN A 178 -11.30 16.24 -4.80
CA ASN A 178 -11.48 17.71 -4.70
C ASN A 178 -10.66 18.52 -5.71
N PHE A 179 -10.01 17.86 -6.67
CA PHE A 179 -9.19 18.47 -7.71
C PHE A 179 -9.55 17.91 -9.10
N LYS A 180 -9.02 18.52 -10.15
CA LYS A 180 -9.17 18.08 -11.55
C LYS A 180 -7.80 17.95 -12.19
N GLY A 181 -7.60 16.91 -12.98
CA GLY A 181 -6.40 16.72 -13.76
C GLY A 181 -6.26 17.82 -14.82
N GLU A 182 -5.02 18.20 -15.12
CA GLU A 182 -4.75 19.26 -16.10
C GLU A 182 -5.12 18.86 -17.55
N SER A 183 -5.19 17.56 -17.82
CA SER A 183 -5.57 16.98 -19.11
C SER A 183 -6.48 15.76 -18.93
N ASP A 184 -7.15 15.32 -19.99
CA ASP A 184 -7.95 14.08 -19.98
C ASP A 184 -7.11 12.84 -19.64
N TYR A 185 -5.81 12.86 -19.98
CA TYR A 185 -4.87 11.81 -19.62
C TYR A 185 -4.65 11.74 -18.10
N TYR A 186 -4.29 12.88 -17.48
CA TYR A 186 -4.09 12.94 -16.01
C TYR A 186 -5.40 12.72 -15.25
N GLU A 187 -6.52 13.23 -15.76
CA GLU A 187 -7.84 12.94 -15.19
C GLU A 187 -8.13 11.43 -15.20
N GLY A 188 -7.72 10.71 -16.24
CA GLY A 188 -7.78 9.25 -16.34
C GLY A 188 -7.04 8.56 -15.20
N ILE A 189 -5.81 8.98 -14.91
CA ILE A 189 -4.99 8.44 -13.82
C ILE A 189 -5.70 8.60 -12.47
N PHE A 190 -6.35 9.75 -12.22
CA PHE A 190 -7.05 10.02 -10.96
C PHE A 190 -8.41 9.33 -10.83
N ASN A 191 -8.88 8.59 -11.84
CA ASN A 191 -10.14 7.83 -11.78
C ASN A 191 -9.98 6.46 -11.10
N GLU A 192 -8.77 6.12 -10.68
CA GLU A 192 -8.44 4.88 -10.00
C GLU A 192 -7.29 5.04 -9.02
N MET A 193 -7.12 4.06 -8.14
CA MET A 193 -5.98 3.99 -7.25
C MET A 193 -4.74 3.64 -8.07
N ASN A 194 -4.00 4.69 -8.43
CA ASN A 194 -2.77 4.63 -9.19
C ASN A 194 -1.60 5.06 -8.31
N PHE A 195 -0.47 4.37 -8.41
CA PHE A 195 0.73 4.60 -7.62
C PHE A 195 1.81 5.14 -8.54
N TRP A 196 2.08 6.45 -8.47
CA TRP A 196 3.15 7.18 -9.18
C TRP A 196 3.62 6.55 -10.50
N CYS A 197 3.13 7.07 -11.64
CA CYS A 197 3.49 6.61 -12.97
C CYS A 197 3.25 5.10 -13.19
N ASP A 198 2.04 4.62 -12.86
CA ASP A 198 1.61 3.22 -13.06
C ASP A 198 2.49 2.18 -12.32
N GLY A 199 3.14 2.59 -11.23
CA GLY A 199 3.96 1.72 -10.39
C GLY A 199 3.18 0.77 -9.49
N ALA A 200 3.93 0.01 -8.69
CA ALA A 200 3.42 -0.90 -7.68
C ALA A 200 3.86 -0.46 -6.28
N LEU A 201 2.91 -0.17 -5.40
CA LEU A 201 3.16 0.18 -4.01
C LEU A 201 3.49 -1.07 -3.21
N LYS A 202 4.64 -1.09 -2.54
CA LYS A 202 5.04 -2.15 -1.61
C LYS A 202 4.93 -1.67 -0.17
N VAL A 203 4.41 -2.54 0.70
CA VAL A 203 4.21 -2.26 2.12
C VAL A 203 4.95 -3.31 2.95
N PHE A 204 5.76 -2.84 3.88
CA PHE A 204 6.49 -3.66 4.85
C PHE A 204 6.18 -3.20 6.27
N PHE A 205 6.31 -4.10 7.24
CA PHE A 205 6.04 -3.82 8.64
C PHE A 205 7.04 -4.51 9.58
N GLU A 206 7.48 -3.82 10.63
CA GLU A 206 8.24 -4.41 11.74
C GLU A 206 7.34 -4.47 12.98
N PRO A 207 6.92 -5.67 13.43
CA PRO A 207 5.84 -5.82 14.40
C PRO A 207 6.20 -5.36 15.82
N ASN A 208 7.48 -5.38 16.21
CA ASN A 208 7.88 -5.03 17.58
C ASN A 208 7.87 -3.52 17.82
N SER A 209 8.37 -2.77 16.85
CA SER A 209 8.44 -1.30 16.86
C SER A 209 7.27 -0.63 16.17
N ARG A 210 6.38 -1.42 15.56
CA ARG A 210 5.15 -0.98 14.87
C ARG A 210 5.43 0.02 13.75
N ILE A 211 6.54 -0.15 13.06
CA ILE A 211 6.91 0.71 11.95
C ILE A 211 6.42 0.09 10.64
N ALA A 212 5.69 0.86 9.85
CA ALA A 212 5.41 0.54 8.46
C ALA A 212 6.39 1.27 7.53
N CYS A 213 6.70 0.66 6.41
CA CYS A 213 7.51 1.21 5.34
C CYS A 213 6.76 1.05 4.02
N TYR A 214 6.73 2.11 3.22
CA TYR A 214 6.11 2.15 1.91
C TYR A 214 7.13 2.64 0.88
N PHE A 215 7.10 2.08 -0.32
CA PHE A 215 7.83 2.58 -1.49
C PHE A 215 7.14 2.10 -2.77
N ILE A 216 7.34 2.82 -3.86
CA ILE A 216 6.76 2.51 -5.17
C ILE A 216 7.89 2.06 -6.10
N GLN A 217 7.65 1.01 -6.88
CA GLN A 217 8.51 0.65 -8.01
C GLN A 217 7.69 0.74 -9.28
N SER A 218 8.15 1.54 -10.24
CA SER A 218 7.67 1.56 -11.61
C SER A 218 8.74 0.97 -12.53
N THR A 219 8.31 0.54 -13.72
CA THR A 219 9.20 0.11 -14.82
C THR A 219 9.95 1.27 -15.44
#